data_AF-A0A954K4Q6-F1
#
_entry.id   AF-A0A954K4Q6-F1
#
_cell.length_a   1.000
_cell.length_b   1.000
_cell.length_c   1.000
_cell.angle_alpha   90.00
_cell.angle_beta   90.00
_cell.angle_gamma   90.00
#
_symmetry.space_group_name_H-M   'P 1'
#
loop_
_entity.id
_entity.type
_entity.pdbx_description
1 polymer ?
#
loop_
_entity_poly.entity_id
_entity_poly.type
_entity_poly.pdbx_seq_one_letter_code
_entity_poly.pdbx_strand_id
1 'polypeptide(L)'
;NAGGKILEVNDNFCKISGYTRDELIGQKHSILNSGHHPKGFFKAMYKTLTQGEIWRGEICNRAKNGSLYWVDTTIVPLVGEQNKIEGYFALRIEISDRKKLMGQLHTQAYNDSLTGLPNRESIVESIQNAIDRGPGYHFALLFLDFDRFKLINDSLGHDMGDELLKEIAQRLRTTLRGTDQIKPARLGGDEFVVLLDRLTNLSDATIVAERLLDVFSQSYQLGAHTVYSTASIGVVTSEFQYQSASDMIRDADLAMYKAKAAGHGSYLLFDQTMREKAEYRLRIEEDLRKAIAQNEFVLYFQPIVSLESGKLEGLEALVRWEHPERGLISPDDFIPVAEETGLIGAIGKWCLDAACGQFAEWRQTFGNKTPGLLHVNVSRKQLLDPNLTQLVGEIIEKHAIPPGCLHLEVTESLIMENQKTFIPILKELRKLGIKIDMDDFGTGHSSLSCLHEFPLDVLKIDRSFVMNAKHVRDYAAL
;
A
#
# COMPACT_ATOMS: atom_id res chain seq x y z
N ASN A 1 12.44 -48.56 43.45
CA ASN A 1 11.90 -49.88 43.87
C ASN A 1 10.51 -50.08 43.26
N ALA A 2 9.91 -51.26 43.45
CA ALA A 2 8.54 -51.57 42.98
C ALA A 2 7.46 -50.58 43.46
N GLY A 3 7.64 -49.95 44.62
CA GLY A 3 6.75 -48.92 45.17
C GLY A 3 6.95 -47.51 44.60
N GLY A 4 7.81 -47.34 43.59
CA GLY A 4 8.06 -46.06 42.93
C GLY A 4 8.92 -45.08 43.74
N LYS A 5 9.59 -45.54 44.81
CA LYS A 5 10.60 -44.76 45.53
C LYS A 5 11.93 -44.80 44.79
N ILE A 6 12.59 -43.65 44.72
CA ILE A 6 13.91 -43.46 44.14
C ILE A 6 14.94 -44.14 45.06
N LEU A 7 15.75 -45.03 44.50
CA LEU A 7 16.82 -45.72 45.24
C LEU A 7 18.19 -45.11 44.94
N GLU A 8 18.41 -44.71 43.69
CA GLU A 8 19.68 -44.19 43.21
C GLU A 8 19.44 -43.12 42.15
N VAL A 9 20.35 -42.16 42.08
CA VAL A 9 20.34 -41.04 41.13
C VAL A 9 21.77 -40.70 40.71
N ASN A 10 21.94 -40.38 39.43
CA ASN A 10 23.21 -39.86 38.91
C ASN A 10 23.33 -38.34 39.16
N ASP A 11 24.53 -37.81 38.98
CA ASP A 11 24.80 -36.38 39.21
C ASP A 11 24.02 -35.48 38.25
N ASN A 12 23.77 -35.95 37.01
CA ASN A 12 23.01 -35.18 36.02
C ASN A 12 21.57 -34.95 36.48
N PHE A 13 20.93 -35.95 37.08
CA PHE A 13 19.57 -35.80 37.60
C PHE A 13 19.50 -34.83 38.78
N CYS A 14 20.48 -34.85 39.69
CA CYS A 14 20.61 -33.85 40.76
C CYS A 14 20.76 -32.44 40.18
N LYS A 15 21.65 -32.28 39.19
CA LYS A 15 21.93 -31.00 38.54
C LYS A 15 20.69 -30.40 37.87
N ILE A 16 19.96 -31.18 37.08
CA ILE A 16 18.79 -30.71 36.31
C ILE A 16 17.59 -30.44 37.23
N SER A 17 17.37 -31.31 38.21
CA SER A 17 16.22 -31.17 39.13
C SER A 17 16.45 -30.11 40.22
N GLY A 18 17.70 -29.77 40.53
CA GLY A 18 18.08 -28.85 41.60
C GLY A 18 17.93 -29.44 43.01
N TYR A 19 17.58 -30.73 43.13
CA TYR A 19 17.54 -31.46 44.41
C TYR A 19 18.87 -32.17 44.65
N THR A 20 19.27 -32.26 45.92
CA THR A 20 20.44 -33.08 46.28
C THR A 20 20.10 -34.57 46.23
N ARG A 21 21.13 -35.42 46.17
CA ARG A 21 20.96 -36.88 46.17
C ARG A 21 20.18 -37.34 47.42
N ASP A 22 20.49 -36.79 48.58
CA ASP A 22 19.84 -37.14 49.84
C ASP A 22 18.36 -36.71 49.89
N GLU A 23 18.02 -35.61 49.20
CA GLU A 23 16.62 -35.16 49.07
C GLU A 23 15.81 -36.04 48.11
N LEU A 24 16.46 -36.64 47.12
CA LEU A 24 15.81 -37.48 46.10
C LEU A 24 15.65 -38.93 46.58
N ILE A 25 16.65 -39.50 47.24
CA ILE A 25 16.62 -40.91 47.68
C ILE A 25 15.49 -41.09 48.72
N GLY A 26 14.71 -42.17 48.53
CA GLY A 26 13.58 -42.50 49.40
C GLY A 26 12.27 -41.77 49.06
N GLN A 27 12.31 -40.70 48.26
CA GLN A 27 11.13 -40.00 47.77
C GLN A 27 10.49 -40.70 46.58
N LYS A 28 9.21 -40.40 46.33
CA LYS A 28 8.52 -40.79 45.09
C LYS A 28 8.84 -39.80 43.98
N HIS A 29 8.82 -40.27 42.73
CA HIS A 29 9.07 -39.42 41.55
C HIS A 29 8.12 -38.20 41.45
N SER A 30 6.95 -38.27 42.11
CA SER A 30 5.98 -37.17 42.20
C SER A 30 6.53 -35.86 42.78
N ILE A 31 7.67 -35.86 43.48
CA ILE A 31 8.36 -34.64 43.95
C ILE A 31 8.70 -33.68 42.80
N LEU A 32 8.81 -34.19 41.57
CA LEU A 32 9.13 -33.43 40.35
C LEU A 32 7.92 -33.08 39.50
N ASN A 33 6.71 -33.39 39.98
CA ASN A 33 5.51 -33.19 39.18
C ASN A 33 5.28 -31.70 38.87
N SER A 34 5.20 -31.36 37.59
CA SER A 34 4.92 -29.99 37.13
C SER A 34 3.44 -29.62 37.19
N GLY A 35 2.53 -30.59 37.20
CA GLY A 35 1.10 -30.38 36.97
C GLY A 35 0.73 -30.16 35.50
N HIS A 36 1.69 -30.20 34.57
CA HIS A 36 1.44 -30.00 33.13
C HIS A 36 0.62 -31.15 32.52
N HIS A 37 0.89 -32.39 32.94
CA HIS A 37 0.26 -33.58 32.39
C HIS A 37 -1.02 -33.96 33.15
N PRO A 38 -2.11 -34.34 32.47
CA PRO A 38 -3.34 -34.77 33.12
C PRO A 38 -3.12 -36.06 33.92
N LYS A 39 -3.91 -36.30 34.97
CA LYS A 39 -3.79 -37.51 35.82
C LYS A 39 -3.85 -38.83 35.02
N GLY A 40 -4.62 -38.86 33.92
CA GLY A 40 -4.73 -40.00 33.03
C GLY A 40 -3.41 -40.41 32.38
N PHE A 41 -2.53 -39.45 32.08
CA PHE A 41 -1.21 -39.68 31.48
C PHE A 41 -0.35 -40.58 32.38
N PHE A 42 -0.19 -40.21 33.66
CA PHE A 42 0.60 -40.99 34.60
C PHE A 42 -0.07 -42.33 34.95
N LYS A 43 -1.41 -42.40 34.97
CA LYS A 43 -2.14 -43.66 35.17
C LYS A 43 -1.86 -44.65 34.04
N ALA A 44 -1.82 -44.19 32.79
CA ALA A 44 -1.45 -45.02 31.63
C ALA A 44 0.00 -45.50 31.73
N MET A 45 0.93 -44.59 32.06
CA MET A 45 2.34 -44.94 32.30
C MET A 45 2.50 -46.05 33.34
N TYR A 46 1.90 -45.88 34.53
CA TYR A 46 2.00 -46.89 35.58
C TYR A 46 1.36 -48.22 35.17
N LYS A 47 0.24 -48.20 34.42
CA LYS A 47 -0.39 -49.42 33.92
C LYS A 47 0.57 -50.22 33.03
N THR A 48 1.17 -49.57 32.03
CA THR A 48 2.18 -50.19 31.14
C THR A 48 3.33 -50.80 31.95
N LEU A 49 3.87 -50.03 32.90
CA LEU A 49 4.99 -50.48 33.73
C LEU A 49 4.63 -51.69 34.61
N THR A 50 3.44 -51.70 35.21
CA THR A 50 2.98 -52.83 36.04
C THR A 50 2.72 -54.12 35.26
N GLN A 51 2.58 -54.02 33.93
CA GLN A 51 2.45 -55.18 33.04
C GLN A 51 3.82 -55.76 32.62
N GLY A 52 4.93 -55.17 33.09
CA GLY A 52 6.28 -55.57 32.70
C GLY A 52 6.73 -54.98 31.36
N GLU A 53 5.98 -54.03 30.79
CA GLU A 53 6.29 -53.40 29.52
C GLU A 53 7.13 -52.12 29.70
N ILE A 54 7.94 -51.81 28.68
CA ILE A 54 8.73 -50.58 28.64
C ILE A 54 7.82 -49.40 28.31
N TRP A 55 7.90 -48.33 29.10
CA TRP A 55 7.20 -47.09 28.81
C TRP A 55 8.16 -46.04 28.23
N ARG A 56 7.69 -45.30 27.22
CA ARG A 56 8.41 -44.17 26.62
C ARG A 56 7.51 -42.95 26.53
N GLY A 57 8.05 -41.78 26.79
CA GLY A 57 7.32 -40.52 26.61
C GLY A 57 8.05 -39.29 27.14
N GLU A 58 7.61 -38.13 26.69
CA GLU A 58 8.14 -36.83 27.12
C GLU A 58 7.41 -36.34 28.38
N ILE A 59 8.15 -36.03 29.44
CA ILE A 59 7.60 -35.56 30.72
C ILE A 59 8.09 -34.14 31.02
N CYS A 60 7.15 -33.24 31.31
CA CYS A 60 7.47 -31.93 31.87
C CYS A 60 7.56 -32.04 33.39
N ASN A 61 8.74 -31.75 33.96
CA ASN A 61 9.01 -31.77 35.39
C ASN A 61 9.22 -30.35 35.92
N ARG A 62 9.15 -30.20 37.24
CA ARG A 62 9.43 -28.97 37.97
C ARG A 62 10.66 -29.15 38.86
N ALA A 63 11.65 -28.30 38.65
CA ALA A 63 12.85 -28.26 39.48
C ALA A 63 12.57 -27.62 40.84
N LYS A 64 13.49 -27.77 41.80
CA LYS A 64 13.37 -27.25 43.17
C LYS A 64 13.12 -25.74 43.24
N ASN A 65 13.70 -24.97 42.33
CA ASN A 65 13.52 -23.52 42.20
C ASN A 65 12.19 -23.13 41.51
N GLY A 66 11.36 -24.10 41.13
CA GLY A 66 10.08 -23.88 40.45
C GLY A 66 10.14 -23.86 38.92
N SER A 67 11.33 -23.85 38.30
CA SER A 67 11.46 -23.82 36.83
C SER A 67 11.02 -25.14 36.20
N LEU A 68 10.39 -25.06 35.03
CA LEU A 68 9.96 -26.22 34.27
C LEU A 68 11.05 -26.70 33.31
N TYR A 69 11.20 -28.02 33.20
CA TYR A 69 12.13 -28.66 32.27
C TYR A 69 11.52 -29.91 31.66
N TRP A 70 11.90 -30.23 30.43
CA TRP A 70 11.35 -31.36 29.67
C TRP A 70 12.37 -32.48 29.55
N VAL A 71 11.92 -33.72 29.75
CA VAL A 71 12.75 -34.92 29.60
C VAL A 71 12.07 -35.94 28.70
N ASP A 72 12.80 -36.43 27.71
CA ASP A 72 12.44 -37.66 26.99
C ASP A 72 12.82 -38.84 27.88
N THR A 73 11.81 -39.61 28.29
CA THR A 73 11.95 -40.60 29.36
C THR A 73 11.62 -42.00 28.83
N THR A 74 12.56 -42.92 29.04
CA THR A 74 12.33 -44.37 28.89
C THR A 74 12.40 -45.02 30.26
N ILE A 75 11.33 -45.72 30.66
CA ILE A 75 11.26 -46.44 31.93
C ILE A 75 11.17 -47.93 31.63
N VAL A 76 12.15 -48.69 32.13
CA VAL A 76 12.28 -50.13 31.97
C VAL A 76 11.95 -50.80 33.32
N PRO A 77 10.94 -51.69 33.40
CA PRO A 77 10.71 -52.48 34.60
C PRO A 77 11.81 -53.52 34.79
N LEU A 78 12.27 -53.66 36.04
CA LEU A 78 13.22 -54.69 36.45
C LEU A 78 12.42 -55.86 37.02
N VAL A 79 12.42 -56.98 36.30
CA VAL A 79 11.65 -58.18 36.63
C VAL A 79 12.59 -59.20 37.26
N GLY A 80 12.28 -59.61 38.49
CA GLY A 80 13.01 -60.64 39.23
C GLY A 80 12.45 -62.03 39.04
N GLU A 81 12.81 -62.95 39.94
CA GLU A 81 12.30 -64.31 39.93
C GLU A 81 10.76 -64.34 40.04
N GLN A 82 10.13 -65.33 39.39
CA GLN A 82 8.66 -65.49 39.34
C GLN A 82 7.90 -64.35 38.63
N ASN A 83 8.56 -63.63 37.70
CA ASN A 83 7.96 -62.58 36.87
C ASN A 83 7.44 -61.38 37.70
N LYS A 84 8.02 -61.14 38.87
CA LYS A 84 7.63 -60.06 39.78
C LYS A 84 8.47 -58.82 39.53
N ILE A 85 7.83 -57.66 39.44
CA ILE A 85 8.55 -56.38 39.30
C ILE A 85 9.22 -56.02 40.63
N GLU A 86 10.54 -55.89 40.62
CA GLU A 86 11.36 -55.52 41.78
C GLU A 86 11.69 -54.02 41.80
N GLY A 87 11.74 -53.42 40.62
CA GLY A 87 12.09 -52.01 40.45
C GLY A 87 11.84 -51.47 39.06
N TYR A 88 12.26 -50.23 38.86
CA TYR A 88 12.19 -49.54 37.58
C TYR A 88 13.49 -48.80 37.39
N PHE A 89 14.02 -48.85 36.17
CA PHE A 89 15.16 -48.06 35.74
C PHE A 89 14.69 -47.01 34.74
N ALA A 90 14.98 -45.74 35.00
CA ALA A 90 14.54 -44.62 34.16
C ALA A 90 15.73 -43.93 33.49
N LEU A 91 15.79 -44.03 32.17
CA LEU A 91 16.71 -43.28 31.32
C LEU A 91 16.03 -41.98 30.88
N ARG A 92 16.75 -40.86 30.98
CA ARG A 92 16.21 -39.54 30.72
C ARG A 92 17.22 -38.69 29.95
N ILE A 93 16.74 -38.07 28.88
CA ILE A 93 17.49 -37.07 28.13
C ILE A 93 16.76 -35.75 28.29
N GLU A 94 17.44 -34.71 28.74
CA GLU A 94 16.85 -33.38 28.79
C GLU A 94 16.65 -32.85 27.36
N ILE A 95 15.43 -32.39 27.08
CA ILE A 95 15.02 -31.86 25.77
C ILE A 95 14.45 -30.44 25.89
N SER A 96 14.67 -29.77 27.03
CA SER A 96 14.20 -28.41 27.31
C SER A 96 14.63 -27.42 26.23
N ASP A 97 15.92 -27.40 25.89
CA ASP A 97 16.47 -26.47 24.89
C ASP A 97 15.98 -26.80 23.48
N ARG A 98 15.84 -28.09 23.15
CA ARG A 98 15.24 -28.52 21.88
C ARG A 98 13.80 -28.01 21.74
N LYS A 99 12.99 -28.15 22.78
CA LYS A 99 11.59 -27.68 22.79
C LYS A 99 11.51 -26.15 22.69
N LYS A 100 12.38 -25.42 23.40
CA LYS A 100 12.47 -23.95 23.30
C LYS A 100 12.85 -23.52 21.89
N LEU A 101 13.89 -24.14 21.31
CA LEU A 101 14.35 -23.83 19.96
C LEU A 101 13.27 -24.13 18.92
N MET A 102 12.57 -25.27 19.03
CA MET A 102 11.43 -25.57 18.16
C MET A 102 10.30 -24.54 18.27
N GLY A 103 9.99 -24.08 19.50
CA GLY A 103 8.99 -23.03 19.70
C GLY A 103 9.42 -21.68 19.11
N GLN A 104 10.70 -21.33 19.25
CA GLN A 104 11.27 -20.12 18.65
C GLN A 104 11.27 -20.20 17.12
N LEU A 105 11.68 -21.33 16.55
CA LEU A 105 11.62 -21.59 15.10
C LEU A 105 10.19 -21.50 14.58
N HIS A 106 9.22 -22.07 15.28
CA HIS A 106 7.81 -21.97 14.90
C HIS A 106 7.32 -20.51 14.94
N THR A 107 7.71 -19.76 15.98
CA THR A 107 7.35 -18.34 16.09
C THR A 107 8.01 -17.51 14.98
N GLN A 108 9.28 -17.77 14.65
CA GLN A 108 9.99 -17.06 13.58
C GLN A 108 9.50 -17.43 12.18
N ALA A 109 9.08 -18.67 11.97
CA ALA A 109 8.56 -19.13 10.68
C ALA A 109 7.19 -18.50 10.35
N TYR A 110 6.37 -18.21 11.36
CA TYR A 110 4.98 -17.77 11.13
C TYR A 110 4.66 -16.35 11.61
N ASN A 111 5.52 -15.71 12.41
CA ASN A 111 5.27 -14.37 12.94
C ASN A 111 6.38 -13.38 12.58
N ASP A 112 5.97 -12.12 12.39
CA ASP A 112 6.83 -10.96 12.25
C ASP A 112 7.57 -10.70 13.56
N SER A 113 8.89 -10.54 13.51
CA SER A 113 9.74 -10.42 14.69
C SER A 113 9.54 -9.12 15.47
N LEU A 114 9.08 -8.05 14.80
CA LEU A 114 8.89 -6.74 15.40
C LEU A 114 7.53 -6.62 16.11
N THR A 115 6.45 -6.99 15.41
CA THR A 115 5.07 -6.81 15.87
C THR A 115 4.50 -8.06 16.56
N GLY A 116 5.09 -9.23 16.28
CA GLY A 116 4.58 -10.54 16.69
C GLY A 116 3.26 -10.93 16.01
N LEU A 117 2.78 -10.16 15.02
CA LEU A 117 1.66 -10.59 14.18
C LEU A 117 2.10 -11.72 13.26
N PRO A 118 1.17 -12.51 12.70
CA PRO A 118 1.48 -13.38 11.57
C PRO A 118 2.25 -12.65 10.48
N ASN A 119 3.25 -13.31 9.91
CA ASN A 119 4.07 -12.77 8.83
C ASN A 119 3.42 -13.00 7.45
N ARG A 120 4.10 -12.54 6.40
CA ARG A 120 3.71 -12.71 5.00
C ARG A 120 3.42 -14.18 4.64
N GLU A 121 4.26 -15.12 5.05
CA GLU A 121 4.06 -16.55 4.72
C GLU A 121 2.76 -17.08 5.34
N SER A 122 2.53 -16.80 6.62
CA SER A 122 1.34 -17.26 7.34
C SER A 122 0.03 -16.71 6.78
N ILE A 123 0.01 -15.43 6.38
CA ILE A 123 -1.21 -14.83 5.84
C ILE A 123 -1.48 -15.25 4.40
N VAL A 124 -0.45 -15.40 3.56
CA VAL A 124 -0.60 -15.92 2.20
C VAL A 124 -1.18 -17.32 2.23
N GLU A 125 -0.70 -18.20 3.12
CA GLU A 125 -1.27 -19.52 3.34
C GLU A 125 -2.72 -19.44 3.81
N SER A 126 -3.04 -18.53 4.74
CA SER A 126 -4.42 -18.35 5.22
C SER A 126 -5.39 -17.85 4.13
N ILE A 127 -4.93 -16.97 3.25
CA ILE A 127 -5.71 -16.46 2.11
C ILE A 127 -5.94 -17.58 1.10
N GLN A 128 -4.89 -18.35 0.76
CA GLN A 128 -5.03 -19.47 -0.18
C GLN A 128 -6.03 -20.51 0.35
N ASN A 129 -5.95 -20.86 1.64
CA ASN A 129 -6.90 -21.76 2.28
C ASN A 129 -8.35 -21.24 2.24
N ALA A 130 -8.57 -19.91 2.25
CA ALA A 130 -9.90 -19.32 2.11
C ALA A 130 -10.40 -19.41 0.67
N ILE A 131 -9.53 -19.15 -0.31
CA ILE A 131 -9.79 -19.30 -1.75
C ILE A 131 -10.16 -20.75 -2.09
N ASP A 132 -9.38 -21.72 -1.60
CA ASP A 132 -9.53 -23.15 -1.92
C ASP A 132 -10.84 -23.75 -1.38
N ARG A 133 -11.56 -23.05 -0.49
CA ARG A 133 -12.90 -23.48 -0.04
C ARG A 133 -13.95 -23.40 -1.15
N GLY A 134 -13.68 -22.60 -2.17
CA GLY A 134 -14.49 -22.52 -3.38
C GLY A 134 -15.76 -21.66 -3.27
N PRO A 135 -16.65 -21.77 -4.27
CA PRO A 135 -17.82 -20.91 -4.40
C PRO A 135 -18.79 -21.00 -3.21
N GLY A 136 -19.35 -19.87 -2.80
CA GLY A 136 -20.27 -19.78 -1.65
C GLY A 136 -19.57 -19.58 -0.30
N TYR A 137 -18.23 -19.57 -0.28
CA TYR A 137 -17.45 -19.15 0.87
C TYR A 137 -17.15 -17.65 0.81
N HIS A 138 -17.74 -16.88 1.74
CA HIS A 138 -17.57 -15.43 1.77
C HIS A 138 -16.41 -15.04 2.69
N PHE A 139 -15.47 -14.28 2.13
CA PHE A 139 -14.34 -13.71 2.85
C PHE A 139 -13.91 -12.41 2.17
N ALA A 140 -13.14 -11.59 2.87
CA ALA A 140 -12.57 -10.37 2.34
C ALA A 140 -11.14 -10.15 2.85
N LEU A 141 -10.35 -9.45 2.05
CA LEU A 141 -9.00 -9.03 2.39
C LEU A 141 -8.98 -7.51 2.46
N LEU A 142 -8.47 -6.98 3.57
CA LEU A 142 -8.14 -5.57 3.74
C LEU A 142 -6.63 -5.44 3.65
N PHE A 143 -6.14 -4.60 2.75
CA PHE A 143 -4.74 -4.20 2.66
C PHE A 143 -4.61 -2.79 3.22
N LEU A 144 -3.67 -2.58 4.15
CA LEU A 144 -3.50 -1.35 4.89
C LEU A 144 -2.07 -0.85 4.72
N ASP A 145 -1.94 0.43 4.40
CA ASP A 145 -0.69 1.17 4.39
C ASP A 145 -0.84 2.40 5.30
N PHE A 146 0.17 2.67 6.12
CA PHE A 146 0.13 3.77 7.09
C PHE A 146 0.70 5.06 6.51
N ASP A 147 -0.15 6.06 6.46
CA ASP A 147 0.13 7.33 5.84
C ASP A 147 1.27 8.05 6.57
N ARG A 148 2.21 8.58 5.77
CA ARG A 148 3.38 9.36 6.23
C ARG A 148 4.36 8.58 7.11
N PHE A 149 4.35 7.25 7.11
CA PHE A 149 5.31 6.44 7.87
C PHE A 149 6.78 6.80 7.54
N LYS A 150 7.10 6.96 6.25
CA LYS A 150 8.45 7.38 5.82
C LYS A 150 8.86 8.73 6.43
N LEU A 151 7.96 9.71 6.45
CA LEU A 151 8.25 11.02 7.05
C LEU A 151 8.56 10.90 8.55
N ILE A 152 7.87 10.00 9.25
CA ILE A 152 8.11 9.73 10.68
C ILE A 152 9.50 9.11 10.87
N ASN A 153 9.87 8.12 10.07
CA ASN A 153 11.23 7.55 10.09
C ASN A 153 12.30 8.58 9.80
N ASP A 154 12.11 9.40 8.76
CA ASP A 154 13.07 10.41 8.34
C ASP A 154 13.21 11.54 9.37
N SER A 155 12.16 11.82 10.15
CA SER A 155 12.13 12.93 11.13
C SER A 155 12.51 12.50 12.56
N LEU A 156 12.10 11.30 12.99
CA LEU A 156 12.23 10.82 14.38
C LEU A 156 13.12 9.59 14.51
N GLY A 157 13.59 9.02 13.40
CA GLY A 157 14.44 7.84 13.36
C GLY A 157 13.68 6.51 13.31
N HIS A 158 14.37 5.46 12.88
CA HIS A 158 13.80 4.13 12.69
C HIS A 158 13.27 3.48 13.97
N ASP A 159 13.92 3.71 15.12
CA ASP A 159 13.45 3.19 16.41
C ASP A 159 12.03 3.69 16.75
N MET A 160 11.72 4.94 16.37
CA MET A 160 10.39 5.53 16.58
C MET A 160 9.36 4.94 15.61
N GLY A 161 9.76 4.67 14.37
CA GLY A 161 8.92 3.94 13.41
C GLY A 161 8.61 2.52 13.89
N ASP A 162 9.59 1.85 14.48
CA ASP A 162 9.41 0.51 15.05
C ASP A 162 8.41 0.50 16.21
N GLU A 163 8.45 1.50 17.10
CA GLU A 163 7.44 1.67 18.15
C GLU A 163 6.06 1.98 17.59
N LEU A 164 5.97 2.81 16.54
CA LEU A 164 4.70 3.06 15.85
C LEU A 164 4.10 1.77 15.27
N LEU A 165 4.91 0.93 14.63
CA LEU A 165 4.47 -0.35 14.07
C LEU A 165 3.97 -1.32 15.16
N LYS A 166 4.61 -1.32 16.34
CA LYS A 166 4.14 -2.10 17.50
C LYS A 166 2.79 -1.60 18.01
N GLU A 167 2.61 -0.29 18.13
CA GLU A 167 1.34 0.32 18.56
C GLU A 167 0.21 0.03 17.56
N ILE A 168 0.49 0.13 16.25
CA ILE A 168 -0.45 -0.24 15.18
C ILE A 168 -0.86 -1.71 15.32
N ALA A 169 0.11 -2.62 15.48
CA ALA A 169 -0.16 -4.03 15.65
C ALA A 169 -0.99 -4.33 16.90
N GLN A 170 -0.74 -3.59 17.98
CA GLN A 170 -1.52 -3.69 19.19
C GLN A 170 -2.96 -3.21 18.99
N ARG A 171 -3.18 -2.08 18.30
CA ARG A 171 -4.51 -1.58 17.93
C ARG A 171 -5.26 -2.58 17.07
N LEU A 172 -4.62 -3.18 16.06
CA LEU A 172 -5.19 -4.27 15.26
C LEU A 172 -5.67 -5.42 16.14
N ARG A 173 -4.81 -5.91 17.05
CA ARG A 173 -5.17 -7.00 17.96
C ARG A 173 -6.34 -6.63 18.86
N THR A 174 -6.37 -5.42 19.42
CA THR A 174 -7.44 -5.03 20.36
C THR A 174 -8.77 -4.81 19.65
N THR A 175 -8.77 -4.19 18.47
CA THR A 175 -9.99 -3.87 17.70
C THR A 175 -10.62 -5.12 17.10
N LEU A 176 -9.80 -6.11 16.74
CA LEU A 176 -10.24 -7.33 16.05
C LEU A 176 -10.42 -8.53 17.01
N ARG A 177 -10.34 -8.31 18.33
CA ARG A 177 -10.54 -9.35 19.35
C ARG A 177 -11.96 -9.92 19.29
N GLY A 178 -12.08 -11.24 19.46
CA GLY A 178 -13.35 -11.91 19.76
C GLY A 178 -13.88 -12.85 18.67
N THR A 179 -13.21 -12.98 17.53
CA THR A 179 -13.62 -13.89 16.46
C THR A 179 -12.42 -14.59 15.84
N ASP A 180 -12.36 -15.94 15.89
CA ASP A 180 -11.39 -16.79 15.14
C ASP A 180 -11.46 -16.64 13.60
N GLN A 181 -12.25 -15.67 13.15
CA GLN A 181 -12.56 -15.35 11.77
C GLN A 181 -11.76 -14.16 11.26
N ILE A 182 -11.11 -13.37 12.13
CA ILE A 182 -10.34 -12.21 11.72
C ILE A 182 -8.86 -12.44 12.00
N LYS A 183 -8.03 -12.36 10.96
CA LYS A 183 -6.59 -12.60 11.05
C LYS A 183 -5.82 -11.37 10.56
N PRO A 184 -5.34 -10.50 11.48
CA PRO A 184 -4.38 -9.46 11.14
C PRO A 184 -3.00 -10.06 10.92
N ALA A 185 -2.23 -9.50 9.98
CA ALA A 185 -0.85 -9.87 9.70
C ALA A 185 -0.05 -8.65 9.21
N ARG A 186 1.28 -8.75 9.24
CA ARG A 186 2.18 -7.75 8.67
C ARG A 186 2.93 -8.35 7.48
N LEU A 187 2.87 -7.68 6.33
CA LEU A 187 3.56 -8.13 5.13
C LEU A 187 5.03 -7.69 5.09
N GLY A 188 5.31 -6.49 5.61
CA GLY A 188 6.63 -5.86 5.64
C GLY A 188 6.49 -4.34 5.69
N GLY A 189 7.54 -3.61 6.08
CA GLY A 189 7.49 -2.14 6.15
C GLY A 189 6.32 -1.64 7.01
N ASP A 190 5.53 -0.74 6.45
CA ASP A 190 4.26 -0.18 6.94
C ASP A 190 3.00 -0.87 6.40
N GLU A 191 3.16 -2.01 5.73
CA GLU A 191 2.07 -2.77 5.11
C GLU A 191 1.51 -3.83 6.06
N PHE A 192 0.22 -3.71 6.34
CA PHE A 192 -0.55 -4.68 7.12
C PHE A 192 -1.69 -5.23 6.27
N VAL A 193 -2.12 -6.44 6.61
CA VAL A 193 -3.32 -7.03 6.00
C VAL A 193 -4.22 -7.62 7.06
N VAL A 194 -5.52 -7.61 6.80
CA VAL A 194 -6.53 -8.24 7.64
C VAL A 194 -7.39 -9.14 6.78
N LEU A 195 -7.32 -10.45 7.02
CA LEU A 195 -8.23 -11.42 6.42
C LEU A 195 -9.49 -11.53 7.28
N LEU A 196 -10.63 -11.25 6.67
CA LEU A 196 -11.97 -11.46 7.24
C LEU A 196 -12.53 -12.75 6.65
N ASP A 197 -12.46 -13.82 7.42
CA ASP A 197 -12.82 -15.18 7.04
C ASP A 197 -14.27 -15.49 7.48
N ARG A 198 -15.01 -16.31 6.72
CA ARG A 198 -16.40 -16.72 7.07
C ARG A 198 -17.38 -15.55 7.27
N LEU A 199 -17.33 -14.56 6.38
CA LEU A 199 -18.28 -13.46 6.38
C LEU A 199 -19.72 -13.95 6.17
N THR A 200 -20.68 -13.29 6.83
CA THR A 200 -22.10 -13.53 6.55
C THR A 200 -22.53 -12.71 5.35
N ASN A 201 -22.12 -11.43 5.32
CA ASN A 201 -22.30 -10.54 4.19
C ASN A 201 -20.98 -9.87 3.82
N LEU A 202 -20.77 -9.60 2.54
CA LEU A 202 -19.54 -8.94 2.09
C LEU A 202 -19.47 -7.46 2.49
N SER A 203 -20.62 -6.83 2.76
CA SER A 203 -20.69 -5.50 3.36
C SER A 203 -20.11 -5.44 4.78
N ASP A 204 -19.94 -6.58 5.47
CA ASP A 204 -19.28 -6.60 6.77
C ASP A 204 -17.81 -6.13 6.65
N ALA A 205 -17.20 -6.28 5.48
CA ALA A 205 -15.84 -5.82 5.22
C ALA A 205 -15.71 -4.30 5.31
N THR A 206 -16.70 -3.53 4.85
CA THR A 206 -16.67 -2.07 4.92
C THR A 206 -16.82 -1.57 6.35
N ILE A 207 -17.69 -2.21 7.13
CA ILE A 207 -17.86 -1.89 8.55
C ILE A 207 -16.55 -2.08 9.32
N VAL A 208 -15.82 -3.17 9.02
CA VAL A 208 -14.51 -3.39 9.64
C VAL A 208 -13.48 -2.36 9.17
N ALA A 209 -13.48 -1.99 7.89
CA ALA A 209 -12.58 -0.96 7.35
C ALA A 209 -12.82 0.41 8.02
N GLU A 210 -14.07 0.86 8.10
CA GLU A 210 -14.46 2.11 8.78
C GLU A 210 -14.02 2.13 10.24
N ARG A 211 -14.30 1.05 10.98
CA ARG A 211 -13.87 0.91 12.38
C ARG A 211 -12.36 0.97 12.53
N LEU A 212 -11.61 0.39 11.59
CA LEU A 212 -10.16 0.44 11.62
C LEU A 212 -9.64 1.86 11.35
N LEU A 213 -10.21 2.59 10.38
CA LEU A 213 -9.88 3.98 10.12
C LEU A 213 -10.08 4.86 11.35
N ASP A 214 -11.23 4.72 12.03
CA ASP A 214 -11.53 5.45 13.27
C ASP A 214 -10.47 5.20 14.34
N VAL A 215 -10.09 3.94 14.56
CA VAL A 215 -9.08 3.57 15.57
C VAL A 215 -7.69 4.07 15.18
N PHE A 216 -7.33 4.02 13.90
CA PHE A 216 -6.00 4.45 13.46
C PHE A 216 -5.85 5.96 13.44
N SER A 217 -6.92 6.72 13.24
CA SER A 217 -6.91 8.19 13.28
C SER A 217 -6.52 8.78 14.64
N GLN A 218 -6.59 7.99 15.72
CA GLN A 218 -6.21 8.43 17.07
C GLN A 218 -4.70 8.64 17.19
N SER A 219 -4.29 9.63 17.98
CA SER A 219 -2.86 9.94 18.22
C SER A 219 -2.08 8.77 18.79
N TYR A 220 -0.84 8.58 18.35
CA TYR A 220 0.10 7.58 18.85
C TYR A 220 1.06 8.24 19.83
N GLN A 221 1.16 7.70 21.05
CA GLN A 221 2.10 8.19 22.05
C GLN A 221 3.39 7.36 21.97
N LEU A 222 4.44 7.96 21.40
CA LEU A 222 5.72 7.29 21.16
C LEU A 222 6.80 7.96 22.01
N GLY A 223 6.97 7.45 23.23
CA GLY A 223 7.84 8.07 24.25
C GLY A 223 7.37 9.49 24.59
N ALA A 224 8.22 10.49 24.31
CA ALA A 224 7.93 11.90 24.54
C ALA A 224 7.14 12.58 23.39
N HIS A 225 6.95 11.90 22.26
CA HIS A 225 6.30 12.47 21.08
C HIS A 225 4.87 11.97 20.93
N THR A 226 3.99 12.84 20.43
CA THR A 226 2.64 12.49 20.01
C THR A 226 2.57 12.63 18.49
N VAL A 227 2.28 11.53 17.80
CA VAL A 227 2.26 11.46 16.33
C VAL A 227 0.84 11.18 15.86
N TYR A 228 0.49 11.74 14.70
CA TYR A 228 -0.78 11.48 14.01
C TYR A 228 -0.47 10.79 12.69
N SER A 229 -1.05 9.61 12.50
CA SER A 229 -0.96 8.83 11.26
C SER A 229 -2.34 8.24 10.99
N THR A 230 -2.69 8.14 9.72
CA THR A 230 -3.93 7.50 9.25
C THR A 230 -3.56 6.25 8.45
N ALA A 231 -4.56 5.46 8.06
CA ALA A 231 -4.35 4.32 7.17
C ALA A 231 -5.11 4.53 5.88
N SER A 232 -4.49 4.14 4.77
CA SER A 232 -5.19 3.95 3.49
C SER A 232 -5.52 2.47 3.36
N ILE A 233 -6.78 2.12 3.09
CA ILE A 233 -7.27 0.74 3.11
C ILE A 233 -7.85 0.33 1.75
N GLY A 234 -7.30 -0.74 1.16
CA GLY A 234 -7.88 -1.40 -0.01
C GLY A 234 -8.68 -2.62 0.41
N VAL A 235 -9.93 -2.74 -0.05
CA VAL A 235 -10.84 -3.82 0.32
C VAL A 235 -11.16 -4.68 -0.90
N VAL A 236 -10.92 -5.99 -0.81
CA VAL A 236 -11.28 -6.96 -1.85
C VAL A 236 -12.15 -8.05 -1.25
N THR A 237 -13.20 -8.45 -1.98
CA THR A 237 -14.13 -9.52 -1.58
C THR A 237 -13.88 -10.80 -2.37
N SER A 238 -14.42 -11.93 -1.88
CA SER A 238 -14.35 -13.21 -2.58
C SER A 238 -15.19 -13.32 -3.85
N GLU A 239 -15.94 -12.27 -4.24
CA GLU A 239 -16.80 -12.24 -5.44
C GLU A 239 -16.01 -12.38 -6.74
N PHE A 240 -14.75 -11.95 -6.75
CA PHE A 240 -13.91 -11.99 -7.95
C PHE A 240 -13.29 -13.37 -8.22
N GLN A 241 -13.62 -14.39 -7.42
CA GLN A 241 -13.22 -15.80 -7.63
C GLN A 241 -11.72 -15.99 -7.94
N TYR A 242 -10.87 -15.46 -7.06
CA TYR A 242 -9.42 -15.60 -7.15
C TYR A 242 -8.97 -17.06 -7.23
N GLN A 243 -7.87 -17.31 -7.95
CA GLN A 243 -7.21 -18.62 -7.97
C GLN A 243 -5.96 -18.65 -7.08
N SER A 244 -5.39 -17.48 -6.79
CA SER A 244 -4.14 -17.32 -6.05
C SER A 244 -4.26 -16.20 -5.02
N ALA A 245 -3.72 -16.44 -3.83
CA ALA A 245 -3.58 -15.43 -2.79
C ALA A 245 -2.82 -14.19 -3.28
N SER A 246 -1.81 -14.38 -4.14
CA SER A 246 -1.01 -13.28 -4.70
C SER A 246 -1.85 -12.33 -5.57
N ASP A 247 -2.81 -12.87 -6.34
CA ASP A 247 -3.70 -12.03 -7.18
C ASP A 247 -4.65 -11.20 -6.31
N MET A 248 -5.18 -11.79 -5.24
CA MET A 248 -6.05 -11.09 -4.29
C MET A 248 -5.30 -9.98 -3.54
N ILE A 249 -4.07 -10.26 -3.09
CA ILE A 249 -3.21 -9.27 -2.44
C ILE A 249 -2.90 -8.12 -3.40
N ARG A 250 -2.58 -8.40 -4.67
CA ARG A 250 -2.31 -7.37 -5.68
C ARG A 250 -3.51 -6.46 -5.92
N ASP A 251 -4.71 -7.02 -6.02
CA ASP A 251 -5.91 -6.21 -6.23
C ASP A 251 -6.25 -5.35 -4.99
N ALA A 252 -5.99 -5.88 -3.79
CA ALA A 252 -6.19 -5.14 -2.54
C ALA A 252 -5.17 -4.01 -2.39
N ASP A 253 -3.91 -4.25 -2.75
CA ASP A 253 -2.86 -3.23 -2.85
C ASP A 253 -3.23 -2.14 -3.86
N LEU A 254 -3.73 -2.50 -5.05
CA LEU A 254 -4.18 -1.53 -6.05
C LEU A 254 -5.33 -0.64 -5.55
N ALA A 255 -6.29 -1.21 -4.84
CA ALA A 255 -7.38 -0.45 -4.22
C ALA A 255 -6.85 0.47 -3.11
N MET A 256 -5.92 -0.02 -2.29
CA MET A 256 -5.27 0.77 -1.23
C MET A 256 -4.52 1.96 -1.82
N TYR A 257 -3.71 1.74 -2.86
CA TYR A 257 -2.96 2.79 -3.53
C TYR A 257 -3.86 3.91 -4.05
N LYS A 258 -5.01 3.55 -4.64
CA LYS A 258 -6.02 4.52 -5.08
C LYS A 258 -6.67 5.27 -3.91
N ALA A 259 -6.94 4.59 -2.79
CA ALA A 259 -7.43 5.24 -1.58
C ALA A 259 -6.41 6.28 -1.05
N LYS A 260 -5.12 5.95 -1.10
CA LYS A 260 -4.02 6.84 -0.71
C LYS A 260 -3.95 8.07 -1.60
N ALA A 261 -4.03 7.88 -2.93
CA ALA A 261 -4.03 8.96 -3.90
C ALA A 261 -5.24 9.92 -3.77
N ALA A 262 -6.39 9.41 -3.32
CA ALA A 262 -7.63 10.18 -3.20
C ALA A 262 -7.72 11.10 -1.97
N GLY A 263 -6.80 11.01 -1.01
CA GLY A 263 -6.82 11.91 0.15
C GLY A 263 -6.24 11.38 1.46
N HIS A 264 -5.67 10.17 1.48
CA HIS A 264 -5.22 9.47 2.71
C HIS A 264 -6.38 9.20 3.69
N GLY A 265 -6.20 8.32 4.68
CA GLY A 265 -7.22 8.10 5.72
C GLY A 265 -8.58 7.63 5.23
N SER A 266 -8.63 6.91 4.11
CA SER A 266 -9.87 6.43 3.49
C SER A 266 -9.76 4.95 3.12
N TYR A 267 -10.89 4.33 2.80
CA TYR A 267 -10.90 2.99 2.22
C TYR A 267 -11.52 3.03 0.82
N LEU A 268 -11.13 2.06 -0.01
CA LEU A 268 -11.69 1.87 -1.33
C LEU A 268 -11.95 0.38 -1.58
N LEU A 269 -13.17 0.05 -2.04
CA LEU A 269 -13.42 -1.29 -2.58
C LEU A 269 -12.78 -1.42 -3.94
N PHE A 270 -12.11 -2.55 -4.13
CA PHE A 270 -11.67 -2.97 -5.45
C PHE A 270 -12.86 -3.20 -6.37
N ASP A 271 -12.74 -2.69 -7.59
CA ASP A 271 -13.58 -3.06 -8.71
C ASP A 271 -12.69 -3.48 -9.89
N GLN A 272 -13.25 -4.29 -10.80
CA GLN A 272 -12.52 -4.80 -11.96
C GLN A 272 -11.93 -3.68 -12.85
N THR A 273 -12.64 -2.55 -12.96
CA THR A 273 -12.20 -1.40 -13.77
C THR A 273 -10.91 -0.79 -13.22
N MET A 274 -10.63 -0.97 -11.93
CA MET A 274 -9.38 -0.51 -11.34
C MET A 274 -8.18 -1.23 -11.93
N ARG A 275 -8.26 -2.56 -12.01
CA ARG A 275 -7.22 -3.40 -12.64
C ARG A 275 -7.09 -3.09 -14.12
N GLU A 276 -8.21 -3.02 -14.84
CA GLU A 276 -8.21 -2.71 -16.28
C GLU A 276 -7.54 -1.35 -16.56
N LYS A 277 -7.83 -0.32 -15.75
CA LYS A 277 -7.17 0.99 -15.86
C LYS A 277 -5.68 0.93 -15.55
N ALA A 278 -5.26 0.17 -14.53
CA ALA A 278 -3.85 0.03 -14.19
C ALA A 278 -3.07 -0.68 -15.30
N GLU A 279 -3.61 -1.77 -15.83
CA GLU A 279 -3.02 -2.48 -16.98
C GLU A 279 -2.99 -1.61 -18.24
N TYR A 280 -4.08 -0.87 -18.50
CA TYR A 280 -4.14 0.06 -19.61
C TYR A 280 -3.07 1.15 -19.49
N ARG A 281 -2.88 1.70 -18.28
CA ARG A 281 -1.87 2.72 -17.98
C ARG A 281 -0.45 2.23 -18.27
N LEU A 282 -0.12 1.01 -17.84
CA LEU A 282 1.19 0.40 -18.11
C LEU A 282 1.44 0.24 -19.61
N ARG A 283 0.43 -0.22 -20.36
CA ARG A 283 0.54 -0.33 -21.82
C ARG A 283 0.72 1.03 -22.48
N ILE A 284 -0.02 2.04 -22.02
CA ILE A 284 0.12 3.43 -22.50
C ILE A 284 1.54 3.94 -22.25
N GLU A 285 2.14 3.67 -21.11
CA GLU A 285 3.54 4.04 -20.83
C GLU A 285 4.52 3.42 -21.83
N GLU A 286 4.40 2.11 -22.08
CA GLU A 286 5.25 1.39 -23.03
C GLU A 286 5.11 1.93 -24.46
N ASP A 287 3.88 2.20 -24.88
CA ASP A 287 3.56 2.65 -26.23
C ASP A 287 3.91 4.14 -26.44
N LEU A 288 3.78 5.00 -25.41
CA LEU A 288 4.14 6.43 -25.48
C LEU A 288 5.60 6.66 -25.88
N ARG A 289 6.52 5.81 -25.40
CA ARG A 289 7.94 5.91 -25.78
C ARG A 289 8.16 5.64 -27.27
N LYS A 290 7.39 4.72 -27.85
CA LYS A 290 7.45 4.39 -29.28
C LYS A 290 6.78 5.50 -30.11
N ALA A 291 5.64 6.00 -29.65
CA ALA A 291 4.85 7.03 -30.33
C ALA A 291 5.65 8.30 -30.64
N ILE A 292 6.48 8.76 -29.68
CA ILE A 292 7.37 9.92 -29.87
C ILE A 292 8.39 9.66 -30.99
N ALA A 293 8.94 8.45 -31.08
CA ALA A 293 9.94 8.09 -32.10
C ALA A 293 9.31 7.81 -33.48
N GLN A 294 8.05 7.40 -33.53
CA GLN A 294 7.35 6.97 -34.74
C GLN A 294 6.41 8.05 -35.32
N ASN A 295 6.38 9.25 -34.74
CA ASN A 295 5.52 10.37 -35.16
C ASN A 295 4.02 10.02 -35.16
N GLU A 296 3.55 9.33 -34.11
CA GLU A 296 2.14 8.94 -33.98
C GLU A 296 1.23 10.04 -33.39
N PHE A 297 1.81 11.20 -33.06
CA PHE A 297 1.03 12.35 -32.58
C PHE A 297 0.56 13.21 -33.74
N VAL A 298 -0.64 13.75 -33.60
CA VAL A 298 -1.23 14.73 -34.52
C VAL A 298 -1.83 15.89 -33.73
N LEU A 299 -1.99 17.04 -34.38
CA LEU A 299 -2.64 18.20 -33.77
C LEU A 299 -4.01 18.42 -34.41
N TYR A 300 -5.03 18.50 -33.56
CA TYR A 300 -6.35 18.98 -33.95
C TYR A 300 -6.43 20.45 -33.54
N PHE A 301 -7.17 21.26 -34.31
CA PHE A 301 -7.26 22.70 -34.04
C PHE A 301 -8.71 23.09 -33.81
N GLN A 302 -9.00 23.61 -32.62
CA GLN A 302 -10.33 24.05 -32.23
C GLN A 302 -10.48 25.56 -32.43
N PRO A 303 -11.52 26.03 -33.16
CA PRO A 303 -11.73 27.46 -33.40
C PRO A 303 -12.20 28.22 -32.17
N ILE A 304 -11.59 29.38 -31.93
CA ILE A 304 -12.00 30.36 -30.93
C ILE A 304 -12.65 31.52 -31.66
N VAL A 305 -13.92 31.79 -31.37
CA VAL A 305 -14.73 32.80 -32.06
C VAL A 305 -15.10 33.95 -31.14
N SER A 306 -15.02 35.18 -31.65
CA SER A 306 -15.52 36.35 -30.96
C SER A 306 -17.05 36.33 -30.95
N LEU A 307 -17.65 36.41 -29.76
CA LEU A 307 -19.11 36.49 -29.63
C LEU A 307 -19.67 37.84 -30.10
N GLU A 308 -18.87 38.91 -30.04
CA GLU A 308 -19.28 40.24 -30.49
C GLU A 308 -19.28 40.36 -32.01
N SER A 309 -18.21 39.89 -32.66
CA SER A 309 -18.04 40.05 -34.11
C SER A 309 -18.46 38.83 -34.93
N GLY A 310 -18.62 37.67 -34.29
CA GLY A 310 -18.84 36.38 -34.95
C GLY A 310 -17.64 35.86 -35.76
N LYS A 311 -16.49 36.53 -35.68
CA LYS A 311 -15.29 36.17 -36.45
C LYS A 311 -14.43 35.16 -35.70
N LEU A 312 -13.67 34.40 -36.47
CA LEU A 312 -12.64 33.49 -35.98
C LEU A 312 -11.43 34.32 -35.51
N GLU A 313 -11.16 34.30 -34.20
CA GLU A 313 -10.07 35.04 -33.55
C GLU A 313 -8.80 34.21 -33.47
N GLY A 314 -8.94 32.93 -33.11
CA GLY A 314 -7.80 32.07 -32.84
C GLY A 314 -8.10 30.58 -33.00
N LEU A 315 -7.05 29.79 -32.82
CA LEU A 315 -7.09 28.34 -32.84
C LEU A 315 -6.38 27.78 -31.62
N GLU A 316 -7.00 26.83 -30.94
CA GLU A 316 -6.36 26.05 -29.88
C GLU A 316 -5.81 24.73 -30.44
N ALA A 317 -4.52 24.51 -30.26
CA ALA A 317 -3.83 23.30 -30.69
C ALA A 317 -3.98 22.20 -29.64
N LEU A 318 -4.70 21.15 -30.02
CA LEU A 318 -5.03 20.02 -29.16
C LEU A 318 -4.32 18.77 -29.66
N VAL A 319 -3.38 18.27 -28.86
CA VAL A 319 -2.67 17.03 -29.18
C VAL A 319 -3.63 15.85 -29.22
N ARG A 320 -3.41 14.95 -30.17
CA ARG A 320 -4.07 13.65 -30.27
C ARG A 320 -3.01 12.60 -30.55
N TRP A 321 -3.25 11.38 -30.09
CA TRP A 321 -2.39 10.26 -30.39
C TRP A 321 -3.13 9.28 -31.30
N GLU A 322 -2.68 9.15 -32.53
CA GLU A 322 -3.18 8.19 -33.50
C GLU A 322 -2.40 6.88 -33.36
N HIS A 323 -2.86 6.03 -32.44
CA HIS A 323 -2.22 4.74 -32.20
C HIS A 323 -2.56 3.75 -33.32
N PRO A 324 -1.57 3.04 -33.89
CA PRO A 324 -1.77 2.19 -35.07
C PRO A 324 -2.81 1.08 -34.86
N GLU A 325 -2.84 0.48 -33.67
CA GLU A 325 -3.79 -0.59 -33.34
C GLU A 325 -5.09 -0.12 -32.64
N ARG A 326 -5.05 1.00 -31.90
CA ARG A 326 -6.15 1.42 -31.01
C ARG A 326 -6.92 2.63 -31.53
N GLY A 327 -6.44 3.24 -32.62
CA GLY A 327 -7.00 4.48 -33.14
C GLY A 327 -6.68 5.67 -32.25
N LEU A 328 -7.60 6.62 -32.19
CA LEU A 328 -7.40 7.90 -31.51
C LEU A 328 -7.49 7.73 -29.98
N ILE A 329 -6.38 7.94 -29.28
CA ILE A 329 -6.30 7.91 -27.81
C ILE A 329 -6.48 9.34 -27.26
N SER A 330 -7.31 9.47 -26.22
CA SER A 330 -7.62 10.76 -25.60
C SER A 330 -6.41 11.33 -24.83
N PRO A 331 -6.17 12.66 -24.86
CA PRO A 331 -5.18 13.30 -23.99
C PRO A 331 -5.35 12.97 -22.50
N ASP A 332 -6.60 12.86 -22.03
CA ASP A 332 -6.90 12.51 -20.64
C ASP A 332 -6.34 11.14 -20.22
N ASP A 333 -6.14 10.24 -21.18
CA ASP A 333 -5.62 8.89 -20.94
C ASP A 333 -4.08 8.87 -20.89
N PHE A 334 -3.40 9.65 -21.74
CA PHE A 334 -1.94 9.56 -21.91
C PHE A 334 -1.15 10.72 -21.30
N ILE A 335 -1.73 11.92 -21.15
CA ILE A 335 -1.04 13.07 -20.56
C ILE A 335 -0.63 12.79 -19.10
N PRO A 336 -1.48 12.24 -18.22
CA PRO A 336 -1.08 11.92 -16.85
C PRO A 336 0.09 10.92 -16.80
N VAL A 337 0.13 9.97 -17.74
CA VAL A 337 1.23 8.99 -17.85
C VAL A 337 2.52 9.66 -18.34
N ALA A 338 2.42 10.51 -19.35
CA ALA A 338 3.53 11.28 -19.87
C ALA A 338 4.12 12.22 -18.81
N GLU A 339 3.27 12.82 -17.97
CA GLU A 339 3.72 13.65 -16.86
C GLU A 339 4.47 12.83 -15.82
N GLU A 340 3.93 11.73 -15.30
CA GLU A 340 4.62 10.91 -14.29
C GLU A 340 5.98 10.40 -14.80
N THR A 341 6.01 9.88 -16.02
CA THR A 341 7.22 9.29 -16.65
C THR A 341 8.21 10.32 -17.17
N GLY A 342 7.83 11.61 -17.21
CA GLY A 342 8.67 12.70 -17.71
C GLY A 342 8.72 12.82 -19.24
N LEU A 343 7.94 12.03 -19.98
CA LEU A 343 7.84 12.11 -21.43
C LEU A 343 7.10 13.36 -21.92
N ILE A 344 6.31 14.00 -21.05
CA ILE A 344 5.52 15.20 -21.40
C ILE A 344 6.37 16.34 -21.95
N GLY A 345 7.64 16.46 -21.52
CA GLY A 345 8.54 17.50 -22.05
C GLY A 345 8.83 17.33 -23.54
N ALA A 346 9.05 16.08 -23.98
CA ALA A 346 9.28 15.76 -25.39
C ALA A 346 8.01 15.96 -26.23
N ILE A 347 6.86 15.50 -25.72
CA ILE A 347 5.56 15.68 -26.38
C ILE A 347 5.24 17.16 -26.51
N GLY A 348 5.40 17.94 -25.44
CA GLY A 348 5.10 19.37 -25.44
C GLY A 348 6.04 20.18 -26.34
N LYS A 349 7.33 19.82 -26.43
CA LYS A 349 8.25 20.39 -27.43
C LYS A 349 7.78 20.12 -28.85
N TRP A 350 7.39 18.87 -29.14
CA TRP A 350 6.87 18.50 -30.46
C TRP A 350 5.57 19.25 -30.77
N CYS A 351 4.64 19.34 -29.81
CA CYS A 351 3.37 20.05 -29.98
C CYS A 351 3.60 21.52 -30.31
N LEU A 352 4.49 22.20 -29.58
CA LEU A 352 4.79 23.60 -29.81
C LEU A 352 5.42 23.83 -31.19
N ASP A 353 6.38 22.99 -31.59
CA ASP A 353 7.04 23.09 -32.90
C ASP A 353 6.05 22.83 -34.05
N ALA A 354 5.23 21.78 -33.94
CA ALA A 354 4.24 21.41 -34.95
C ALA A 354 3.10 22.44 -35.07
N ALA A 355 2.60 22.95 -33.94
CA ALA A 355 1.55 23.97 -33.92
C ALA A 355 2.05 25.27 -34.58
N CYS A 356 3.27 25.68 -34.23
CA CYS A 356 3.92 26.83 -34.82
C CYS A 356 4.15 26.66 -36.33
N GLY A 357 4.69 25.52 -36.75
CA GLY A 357 4.90 25.23 -38.18
C GLY A 357 3.60 25.25 -38.99
N GLN A 358 2.54 24.60 -38.48
CA GLN A 358 1.24 24.59 -39.14
C GLN A 358 0.61 25.99 -39.24
N PHE A 359 0.74 26.79 -38.17
CA PHE A 359 0.24 28.17 -38.16
C PHE A 359 1.01 29.06 -39.15
N ALA A 360 2.33 28.91 -39.24
CA ALA A 360 3.16 29.61 -40.21
C ALA A 360 2.77 29.25 -41.65
N GLU A 361 2.52 27.97 -41.94
CA GLU A 361 2.01 27.51 -43.23
C GLU A 361 0.67 28.18 -43.56
N TRP A 362 -0.29 28.15 -42.63
CA TRP A 362 -1.58 28.79 -42.86
C TRP A 362 -1.48 30.29 -43.10
N ARG A 363 -0.59 30.99 -42.40
CA ARG A 363 -0.34 32.42 -42.67
C ARG A 363 0.18 32.65 -44.09
N GLN A 364 1.02 31.76 -44.61
CA GLN A 364 1.51 31.86 -45.98
C GLN A 364 0.39 31.55 -47.00
N THR A 365 -0.42 30.53 -46.75
CA THR A 365 -1.48 30.09 -47.68
C THR A 365 -2.70 31.02 -47.68
N PHE A 366 -3.16 31.45 -46.51
CA PHE A 366 -4.43 32.18 -46.35
C PHE A 366 -4.25 33.67 -46.04
N GLY A 367 -3.03 34.13 -45.72
CA GLY A 367 -2.72 35.53 -45.46
C GLY A 367 -3.61 36.12 -44.37
N ASN A 368 -4.34 37.19 -44.71
CA ASN A 368 -5.23 37.89 -43.77
C ASN A 368 -6.49 37.10 -43.37
N LYS A 369 -6.73 35.93 -43.97
CA LYS A 369 -7.83 35.03 -43.56
C LYS A 369 -7.41 34.06 -42.47
N THR A 370 -6.12 33.95 -42.17
CA THR A 370 -5.63 33.12 -41.07
C THR A 370 -6.05 33.74 -39.74
N PRO A 371 -6.49 32.92 -38.76
CA PRO A 371 -6.78 33.42 -37.41
C PRO A 371 -5.59 34.16 -36.82
N GLY A 372 -5.87 35.17 -36.00
CA GLY A 372 -4.84 36.04 -35.46
C GLY A 372 -3.99 35.36 -34.38
N LEU A 373 -4.56 34.39 -33.68
CA LEU A 373 -4.00 33.80 -32.46
C LEU A 373 -3.86 32.27 -32.56
N LEU A 374 -2.79 31.74 -31.99
CA LEU A 374 -2.53 30.31 -31.81
C LEU A 374 -2.32 30.04 -30.32
N HIS A 375 -3.12 29.14 -29.75
CA HIS A 375 -3.05 28.75 -28.35
C HIS A 375 -2.46 27.35 -28.20
N VAL A 376 -1.49 27.20 -27.30
CA VAL A 376 -0.79 25.92 -27.04
C VAL A 376 -0.68 25.68 -25.54
N ASN A 377 -1.13 24.52 -25.10
CA ASN A 377 -1.07 24.09 -23.70
C ASN A 377 0.35 23.78 -23.22
N VAL A 378 0.67 24.17 -21.99
CA VAL A 378 1.98 23.93 -21.36
C VAL A 378 1.80 23.17 -20.04
N SER A 379 2.46 22.02 -19.95
CA SER A 379 2.45 21.21 -18.73
C SER A 379 3.30 21.79 -17.60
N ARG A 380 3.05 21.31 -16.38
CA ARG A 380 3.86 21.65 -15.20
C ARG A 380 5.34 21.40 -15.39
N LYS A 381 5.69 20.20 -15.88
CA LYS A 381 7.09 19.79 -16.04
C LYS A 381 7.81 20.66 -17.07
N GLN A 382 7.10 21.16 -18.09
CA GLN A 382 7.68 22.09 -19.06
C GLN A 382 7.92 23.47 -18.44
N LEU A 383 6.97 24.02 -17.66
CA LEU A 383 7.20 25.30 -16.98
C LEU A 383 8.41 25.25 -16.04
N LEU A 384 8.65 24.12 -15.40
CA LEU A 384 9.81 23.93 -14.52
C LEU A 384 11.12 23.67 -15.27
N ASP A 385 11.10 23.45 -16.60
CA ASP A 385 12.32 23.31 -17.40
C ASP A 385 13.00 24.68 -17.54
N PRO A 386 14.23 24.85 -17.04
CA PRO A 386 14.97 26.10 -17.18
C PRO A 386 15.17 26.55 -18.64
N ASN A 387 15.12 25.62 -19.59
CA ASN A 387 15.34 25.89 -21.00
C ASN A 387 14.06 26.25 -21.78
N LEU A 388 12.87 26.24 -21.13
CA LEU A 388 11.61 26.50 -21.83
C LEU A 388 11.60 27.84 -22.57
N THR A 389 12.04 28.92 -21.90
CA THR A 389 12.07 30.26 -22.50
C THR A 389 12.94 30.31 -23.74
N GLN A 390 14.11 29.67 -23.69
CA GLN A 390 15.00 29.57 -24.85
C GLN A 390 14.34 28.76 -25.98
N LEU A 391 13.77 27.60 -25.65
CA LEU A 391 13.09 26.73 -26.61
C LEU A 391 11.95 27.45 -27.33
N VAL A 392 11.12 28.20 -26.60
CA VAL A 392 10.01 28.98 -27.18
C VAL A 392 10.57 30.05 -28.13
N GLY A 393 11.62 30.77 -27.72
CA GLY A 393 12.30 31.74 -28.58
C GLY A 393 12.82 31.12 -29.88
N GLU A 394 13.51 29.98 -29.79
CA GLU A 394 14.03 29.26 -30.95
C GLU A 394 12.92 28.81 -31.92
N ILE A 395 11.77 28.35 -31.40
CA ILE A 395 10.63 27.91 -32.24
C ILE A 395 9.97 29.11 -32.94
N ILE A 396 9.78 30.22 -32.23
CA ILE A 396 9.23 31.47 -32.80
C ILE A 396 10.11 31.95 -33.95
N GLU A 397 11.43 31.97 -33.75
CA GLU A 397 12.40 32.36 -34.78
C GLU A 397 12.40 31.39 -35.95
N LYS A 398 12.45 30.08 -35.68
CA LYS A 398 12.46 29.00 -36.69
C LYS A 398 11.29 29.09 -37.65
N HIS A 399 10.08 29.37 -37.16
CA HIS A 399 8.86 29.43 -37.97
C HIS A 399 8.43 30.86 -38.34
N ALA A 400 9.23 31.87 -37.98
CA ALA A 400 8.97 33.29 -38.21
C ALA A 400 7.56 33.75 -37.76
N ILE A 401 7.14 33.26 -36.59
CA ILE A 401 5.84 33.62 -36.01
C ILE A 401 5.95 34.97 -35.32
N PRO A 402 5.05 35.94 -35.57
CA PRO A 402 5.00 37.14 -34.75
C PRO A 402 4.69 36.76 -33.29
N PRO A 403 5.53 37.13 -32.31
CA PRO A 403 5.39 36.63 -30.94
C PRO A 403 4.00 36.88 -30.34
N GLY A 404 3.39 38.03 -30.65
CA GLY A 404 2.06 38.39 -30.16
C GLY A 404 0.91 37.53 -30.70
N CYS A 405 1.17 36.62 -31.64
CA CYS A 405 0.19 35.64 -32.12
C CYS A 405 0.21 34.33 -31.31
N LEU A 406 1.28 34.04 -30.55
CA LEU A 406 1.40 32.82 -29.78
C LEU A 406 0.92 33.05 -28.35
N HIS A 407 -0.02 32.23 -27.92
CA HIS A 407 -0.57 32.16 -26.58
C HIS A 407 -0.16 30.83 -25.95
N LEU A 408 0.45 30.88 -24.76
CA LEU A 408 0.70 29.69 -23.96
C LEU A 408 -0.36 29.57 -22.86
N GLU A 409 -1.04 28.44 -22.83
CA GLU A 409 -2.09 28.14 -21.86
C GLU A 409 -1.54 27.37 -20.67
N VAL A 410 -1.88 27.81 -19.47
CA VAL A 410 -1.48 27.21 -18.20
C VAL A 410 -2.69 27.09 -17.29
N THR A 411 -2.88 25.94 -16.67
CA THR A 411 -4.06 25.70 -15.83
C THR A 411 -3.98 26.48 -14.51
N GLU A 412 -5.13 26.87 -13.96
CA GLU A 412 -5.22 27.57 -12.67
C GLU A 412 -4.53 26.79 -11.54
N SER A 413 -4.85 25.50 -11.41
CA SER A 413 -4.31 24.60 -10.38
C SER A 413 -2.79 24.60 -10.35
N LEU A 414 -2.16 24.56 -11.54
CA LEU A 414 -0.72 24.60 -11.70
C LEU A 414 -0.09 25.86 -11.09
N ILE A 415 -0.67 27.02 -11.38
CA ILE A 415 -0.13 28.29 -10.88
C ILE A 415 -0.35 28.41 -9.37
N MET A 416 -1.53 27.99 -8.87
CA MET A 416 -1.90 28.12 -7.46
C MET A 416 -1.01 27.30 -6.53
N GLU A 417 -0.54 26.14 -6.96
CA GLU A 417 0.34 25.30 -6.14
C GLU A 417 1.65 25.98 -5.74
N ASN A 418 2.24 26.80 -6.63
CA ASN A 418 3.51 27.49 -6.33
C ASN A 418 3.69 28.80 -7.10
N GLN A 419 2.90 29.80 -6.70
CA GLN A 419 2.91 31.14 -7.31
C GLN A 419 4.32 31.79 -7.33
N LYS A 420 5.11 31.61 -6.25
CA LYS A 420 6.45 32.19 -6.12
C LYS A 420 7.43 31.68 -7.19
N THR A 421 7.26 30.44 -7.62
CA THR A 421 8.08 29.83 -8.66
C THR A 421 7.57 30.15 -10.06
N PHE A 422 6.26 30.05 -10.29
CA PHE A 422 5.71 30.15 -11.65
C PHE A 422 5.57 31.60 -12.15
N ILE A 423 5.22 32.56 -11.29
CA ILE A 423 5.05 33.97 -11.71
C ILE A 423 6.31 34.53 -12.39
N PRO A 424 7.54 34.37 -11.84
CA PRO A 424 8.76 34.82 -12.52
C PRO A 424 8.95 34.20 -13.91
N ILE A 425 8.67 32.90 -14.05
CA ILE A 425 8.83 32.17 -15.32
C ILE A 425 7.88 32.71 -16.37
N LEU A 426 6.61 32.92 -16.03
CA LEU A 426 5.61 33.51 -16.93
C LEU A 426 5.98 34.94 -17.35
N LYS A 427 6.59 35.73 -16.45
CA LYS A 427 7.10 37.07 -16.78
C LYS A 427 8.28 37.01 -17.76
N GLU A 428 9.20 36.06 -17.61
CA GLU A 428 10.30 35.87 -18.58
C GLU A 428 9.77 35.46 -19.95
N LEU A 429 8.83 34.52 -20.01
CA LEU A 429 8.19 34.11 -21.26
C LEU A 429 7.54 35.32 -21.98
N ARG A 430 6.83 36.18 -21.26
CA ARG A 430 6.24 37.40 -21.84
C ARG A 430 7.25 38.39 -22.39
N LYS A 431 8.50 38.41 -21.92
CA LYS A 431 9.52 39.29 -22.51
C LYS A 431 9.85 38.92 -23.97
N LEU A 432 9.53 37.68 -24.38
CA LEU A 432 9.61 37.26 -25.78
C LEU A 432 8.52 37.89 -26.66
N GLY A 433 7.51 38.54 -26.05
CA GLY A 433 6.37 39.15 -26.75
C GLY A 433 5.18 38.21 -26.94
N ILE A 434 5.24 36.99 -26.39
CA ILE A 434 4.11 36.05 -26.38
C ILE A 434 3.06 36.42 -25.33
N LYS A 435 1.92 35.77 -25.43
CA LYS A 435 0.76 35.95 -24.57
C LYS A 435 0.60 34.74 -23.65
N ILE A 436 0.05 34.97 -22.45
CA ILE A 436 -0.15 33.92 -21.45
C ILE A 436 -1.62 33.87 -21.08
N ASP A 437 -2.18 32.67 -21.12
CA ASP A 437 -3.57 32.41 -20.87
C ASP A 437 -3.72 31.50 -19.67
N MET A 438 -4.72 31.78 -18.82
CA MET A 438 -5.09 30.92 -17.72
C MET A 438 -6.25 30.03 -18.14
N ASP A 439 -6.05 28.72 -18.10
CA ASP A 439 -7.08 27.72 -18.39
C ASP A 439 -7.71 27.12 -17.13
N ASP A 440 -8.88 26.51 -17.30
CA ASP A 440 -9.69 25.88 -16.25
C ASP A 440 -10.02 26.81 -15.06
N PHE A 441 -10.22 28.11 -15.32
CA PHE A 441 -10.50 29.06 -14.26
C PHE A 441 -11.84 28.78 -13.55
N GLY A 442 -11.79 28.78 -12.21
CA GLY A 442 -12.91 28.53 -11.30
C GLY A 442 -12.91 27.13 -10.70
N THR A 443 -12.01 26.24 -11.10
CA THR A 443 -11.90 24.87 -10.55
C THR A 443 -11.11 24.81 -9.24
N GLY A 444 -10.28 25.82 -8.97
CA GLY A 444 -9.50 25.95 -7.74
C GLY A 444 -10.13 26.88 -6.69
N HIS A 445 -9.55 26.91 -5.49
CA HIS A 445 -9.91 27.86 -4.42
C HIS A 445 -9.27 29.26 -4.62
N SER A 446 -9.06 29.71 -5.87
CA SER A 446 -8.51 31.04 -6.11
C SER A 446 -9.50 32.11 -5.68
N SER A 447 -9.08 32.98 -4.77
CA SER A 447 -9.76 34.25 -4.59
C SER A 447 -9.42 35.13 -5.79
N LEU A 448 -10.42 35.72 -6.45
CA LEU A 448 -10.25 36.76 -7.48
C LEU A 448 -9.22 37.84 -7.08
N SER A 449 -9.02 38.01 -5.77
CA SER A 449 -8.00 38.85 -5.16
C SER A 449 -6.58 38.60 -5.66
N CYS A 450 -6.15 37.38 -6.01
CA CYS A 450 -4.78 37.13 -6.49
C CYS A 450 -4.61 37.31 -8.01
N LEU A 451 -5.70 37.49 -8.77
CA LEU A 451 -5.64 37.51 -10.23
C LEU A 451 -4.73 38.64 -10.77
N HIS A 452 -4.72 39.77 -10.07
CA HIS A 452 -3.94 40.96 -10.44
C HIS A 452 -2.41 40.76 -10.39
N GLU A 453 -1.94 39.72 -9.70
CA GLU A 453 -0.50 39.42 -9.60
C GLU A 453 0.03 38.63 -10.81
N PHE A 454 -0.86 37.97 -11.55
CA PHE A 454 -0.50 37.12 -12.67
C PHE A 454 -0.35 37.91 -13.97
N PRO A 455 0.70 37.64 -14.77
CA PRO A 455 0.93 38.34 -16.02
C PRO A 455 0.10 37.68 -17.15
N LEU A 456 -1.23 37.72 -17.04
CA LEU A 456 -2.16 37.05 -17.96
C LEU A 456 -2.73 38.02 -19.00
N ASP A 457 -3.04 37.51 -20.18
CA ASP A 457 -3.76 38.22 -21.25
C ASP A 457 -5.20 37.72 -21.39
N VAL A 458 -5.41 36.41 -21.22
CA VAL A 458 -6.71 35.77 -21.39
C VAL A 458 -7.00 34.87 -20.18
N LEU A 459 -8.28 34.78 -19.84
CA LEU A 459 -8.80 33.88 -18.83
C LEU A 459 -9.89 33.02 -19.47
N LYS A 460 -9.67 31.71 -19.52
CA LYS A 460 -10.61 30.72 -20.04
C LYS A 460 -11.41 30.15 -18.87
N ILE A 461 -12.73 30.33 -18.93
CA ILE A 461 -13.66 29.84 -17.92
C ILE A 461 -13.79 28.33 -18.08
N ASP A 462 -13.66 27.58 -16.98
CA ASP A 462 -13.79 26.13 -17.02
C ASP A 462 -15.16 25.70 -17.57
N ARG A 463 -15.13 24.60 -18.33
CA ARG A 463 -16.29 24.05 -19.01
C ARG A 463 -17.44 23.73 -18.06
N SER A 464 -17.16 23.31 -16.82
CA SER A 464 -18.20 22.93 -15.86
C SER A 464 -19.15 24.09 -15.55
N PHE A 465 -18.63 25.32 -15.44
CA PHE A 465 -19.44 26.53 -15.23
C PHE A 465 -20.37 26.80 -16.41
N VAL A 466 -19.85 26.71 -17.63
CA VAL A 466 -20.62 26.97 -18.86
C VAL A 466 -21.72 25.92 -19.06
N MET A 467 -21.42 24.64 -18.78
CA MET A 467 -22.40 23.55 -18.86
C MET A 467 -23.54 23.73 -17.83
N ASN A 468 -23.21 24.19 -16.62
CA ASN A 468 -24.18 24.39 -15.55
C ASN A 468 -25.00 25.69 -15.71
N ALA A 469 -24.49 26.69 -16.41
CA ALA A 469 -25.19 27.95 -16.67
C ALA A 469 -26.52 27.78 -17.43
N LYS A 470 -26.72 26.67 -18.15
CA LYS A 470 -27.99 26.36 -18.83
C LYS A 470 -29.07 25.78 -17.92
N HIS A 471 -28.72 25.32 -16.72
CA HIS A 471 -29.60 24.52 -15.87
C HIS A 471 -29.95 25.14 -14.51
N VAL A 472 -29.29 26.23 -14.10
CA VAL A 472 -29.45 26.79 -12.74
C VAL A 472 -29.65 28.31 -12.81
N ARG A 473 -30.80 28.79 -12.30
CA ARG A 473 -31.18 30.23 -12.29
C ARG A 473 -30.62 31.03 -11.12
N ASP A 474 -30.05 30.38 -10.11
CA ASP A 474 -29.63 31.02 -8.86
C ASP A 474 -28.11 30.92 -8.66
N TYR A 475 -27.34 31.74 -9.39
CA TYR A 475 -26.03 32.20 -8.90
C TYR A 475 -26.22 33.62 -8.39
N ALA A 476 -26.77 33.74 -7.18
CA ALA A 476 -26.63 34.96 -6.41
C ALA A 476 -25.17 35.03 -5.94
N ALA A 477 -24.53 36.15 -6.27
CA ALA A 477 -23.18 36.57 -5.90
C ALA A 477 -22.62 35.94 -4.60
N LEU A 478 -21.45 35.32 -4.72
CA LEU A 478 -20.48 35.17 -3.65
C LEU A 478 -19.20 35.91 -4.03
#